data_AF-A0A8J7N7P4-F1
#
_entry.id   AF-A0A8J7N7P4-F1
#
_cell.length_a   1.000
_cell.length_b   1.000
_cell.length_c   1.000
_cell.angle_alpha   90.00
_cell.angle_beta   90.00
_cell.angle_gamma   90.00
#
_symmetry.space_group_name_H-M   'P 1'
#
loop_
_entity.id
_entity.type
_entity.pdbx_description
1 polymer ?
#
loop_
_entity_poly.entity_id
_entity_poly.type
_entity_poly.pdbx_seq_one_letter_code
_entity_poly.pdbx_strand_id
1 'polypeptide(L)'
;MAPPGGFGGRPGGGDRGGRPGGGGGARRPFFRRRKSCPFSRKDAPKIDFKDVKLLQRFVSERGKIVPSRITAVSAKKQRALAQAIKRARYLGLLPYVLK
;
A
#
# COMPACT_ATOMS: atom_id res chain seq x y z
N MET A 1 -30.72 55.04 -34.21
CA MET A 1 -29.87 54.48 -35.27
C MET A 1 -28.46 54.31 -34.70
N ALA A 2 -28.11 53.11 -34.23
CA ALA A 2 -26.75 52.76 -33.81
C ALA A 2 -26.43 51.35 -34.36
N PRO A 3 -25.26 51.15 -35.01
CA PRO A 3 -24.93 49.91 -35.72
C PRO A 3 -24.52 48.75 -34.79
N PRO A 4 -24.66 47.49 -35.26
CA PRO A 4 -24.32 46.28 -34.51
C PRO A 4 -22.80 46.10 -34.39
N GLY A 5 -22.30 46.03 -33.16
CA GLY A 5 -20.91 45.68 -32.85
C GLY A 5 -20.65 44.20 -33.11
N GLY A 6 -19.74 43.94 -34.05
CA GLY A 6 -19.44 42.62 -34.58
C GLY A 6 -18.76 41.65 -33.60
N PHE A 7 -19.03 40.38 -33.86
CA PHE A 7 -18.28 39.23 -33.39
C PHE A 7 -16.83 39.29 -33.88
N GLY A 8 -15.86 39.07 -32.98
CA GLY A 8 -14.48 38.92 -33.41
C GLY A 8 -13.50 38.57 -32.29
N GLY A 9 -13.12 37.29 -32.23
CA GLY A 9 -11.75 36.92 -31.85
C GLY A 9 -11.48 36.60 -30.38
N ARG A 10 -11.35 35.30 -30.09
CA ARG A 10 -10.73 34.76 -28.88
C ARG A 10 -9.25 34.50 -29.17
N PRO A 11 -8.30 35.11 -28.44
CA PRO A 11 -6.99 34.52 -28.19
C PRO A 11 -6.98 34.01 -26.73
N GLY A 12 -6.64 32.77 -26.43
CA GLY A 12 -5.29 32.23 -26.63
C GLY A 12 -4.63 32.22 -25.25
N GLY A 13 -4.58 31.05 -24.60
CA GLY A 13 -4.08 30.88 -23.24
C GLY A 13 -2.55 30.84 -23.13
N GLY A 14 -2.08 31.16 -21.92
CA GLY A 14 -0.68 31.40 -21.53
C GLY A 14 -0.68 32.75 -20.82
N ASP A 15 -0.31 32.93 -19.55
CA ASP A 15 0.66 32.29 -18.70
C ASP A 15 0.23 32.54 -17.25
N ARG A 16 0.12 31.50 -16.41
CA ARG A 16 -0.03 31.70 -14.95
C ARG A 16 1.33 31.53 -14.30
N GLY A 17 1.95 32.68 -14.09
CA GLY A 17 3.20 32.89 -13.38
C GLY A 17 3.27 32.18 -12.03
N GLY A 18 4.52 31.84 -11.69
CA GLY A 18 4.89 31.23 -10.42
C GLY A 18 4.49 32.10 -9.24
N ARG A 19 3.85 31.48 -8.26
CA ARG A 19 3.64 32.04 -6.92
C ARG A 19 4.55 31.30 -5.93
N PRO A 20 5.48 31.98 -5.25
CA PRO A 20 6.23 31.37 -4.16
C PRO A 20 5.35 31.38 -2.90
N GLY A 21 5.09 30.20 -2.35
CA GLY A 21 4.44 30.03 -1.05
C GLY A 21 5.42 29.36 -0.09
N GLY A 22 5.95 30.11 0.86
CA GLY A 22 7.03 29.70 1.75
C GLY A 22 6.64 28.75 2.88
N GLY A 23 7.69 28.24 3.53
CA GLY A 23 7.73 27.93 4.96
C GLY A 23 7.28 26.54 5.40
N GLY A 24 8.23 25.63 5.66
CA GLY A 24 8.00 24.52 6.59
C GLY A 24 8.77 23.23 6.30
N GLY A 25 9.96 23.10 6.90
CA GLY A 25 10.46 21.83 7.46
C GLY A 25 10.73 20.66 6.52
N ALA A 26 12.02 20.48 6.18
CA ALA A 26 12.68 19.18 6.03
C ALA A 26 11.84 18.03 5.46
N ARG A 27 11.60 18.04 4.14
CA ARG A 27 11.30 16.79 3.42
C ARG A 27 12.60 15.98 3.28
N ARG A 28 13.09 15.45 4.41
CA ARG A 28 14.01 14.31 4.36
C ARG A 28 13.30 13.29 3.48
N PRO A 29 13.84 12.89 2.32
CA PRO A 29 13.20 11.84 1.56
C PRO A 29 13.36 10.62 2.45
N PHE A 30 12.30 10.26 3.17
CA PHE A 30 12.18 9.04 3.93
C PHE A 30 12.14 7.88 2.92
N PHE A 31 13.23 7.70 2.17
CA PHE A 31 13.62 6.42 1.62
C PHE A 31 13.88 5.52 2.82
N ARG A 32 12.79 5.04 3.42
CA ARG A 32 12.82 3.85 4.25
C ARG A 32 13.41 2.79 3.35
N ARG A 33 14.66 2.44 3.64
CA ARG A 33 15.38 1.30 3.07
C ARG A 33 14.37 0.17 2.89
N ARG A 34 14.12 -0.23 1.64
CA ARG A 34 13.19 -1.34 1.35
C ARG A 34 13.72 -2.56 2.09
N LYS A 35 13.06 -2.92 3.18
CA LYS A 35 13.40 -4.16 3.91
C LYS A 35 13.18 -5.30 2.93
N SER A 36 14.17 -6.17 2.80
CA SER A 36 14.09 -7.33 1.92
C SER A 36 12.95 -8.22 2.39
N CYS A 37 12.05 -8.58 1.47
CA CYS A 37 10.93 -9.41 1.86
C CYS A 37 11.46 -10.79 2.26
N PRO A 38 11.02 -11.34 3.41
CA PRO A 38 11.48 -12.65 3.87
C PRO A 38 11.15 -13.77 2.86
N PHE A 39 10.09 -13.59 2.08
CA PHE A 39 9.71 -14.51 1.01
C PHE A 39 10.40 -14.25 -0.34
N SER A 40 11.27 -13.25 -0.48
CA SER A 40 11.94 -12.95 -1.75
C SER A 40 13.30 -13.65 -1.90
N ARG A 41 13.72 -14.43 -0.90
CA ARG A 41 14.91 -15.28 -0.97
C ARG A 41 14.61 -16.56 -1.79
N LYS A 42 15.66 -17.15 -2.35
CA LYS A 42 15.59 -18.32 -3.24
C LYS A 42 14.99 -19.56 -2.55
N ASP A 43 15.08 -19.64 -1.22
CA ASP A 43 14.56 -20.74 -0.40
C ASP A 43 13.21 -20.41 0.27
N ALA A 44 12.45 -19.47 -0.30
CA ALA A 44 11.20 -19.04 0.30
C ALA A 44 10.15 -20.17 0.23
N PRO A 45 9.67 -20.67 1.38
CA PRO A 45 8.59 -21.66 1.39
C PRO A 45 7.34 -21.09 0.72
N LYS A 46 6.65 -21.97 -0.02
CA LYS A 46 5.40 -21.62 -0.69
C LYS A 46 4.36 -21.24 0.36
N ILE A 47 3.61 -20.18 0.09
CA ILE A 47 2.62 -19.67 1.03
C ILE A 47 1.35 -20.50 0.87
N ASP A 48 1.21 -21.54 1.70
CA ASP A 48 0.05 -22.42 1.72
C ASP A 48 -0.69 -22.34 3.07
N PHE A 49 -1.98 -22.69 3.05
CA PHE A 49 -2.84 -22.63 4.25
C PHE A 49 -2.59 -23.77 5.25
N LYS A 50 -1.89 -24.83 4.80
CA LYS A 50 -1.57 -26.01 5.61
C LYS A 50 -0.42 -25.74 6.58
N ASP A 51 0.46 -24.80 6.26
CA ASP A 51 1.66 -24.50 7.04
C ASP A 51 1.36 -23.55 8.20
N VAL A 52 0.69 -24.07 9.22
CA VAL A 52 0.24 -23.28 10.38
C VAL A 52 1.41 -22.60 11.09
N LYS A 53 2.55 -23.30 11.24
CA LYS A 53 3.77 -22.76 11.86
C LYS A 53 4.28 -21.49 11.15
N LEU A 54 4.10 -21.44 9.83
CA LEU A 54 4.54 -20.32 9.04
C LEU A 54 3.56 -19.16 9.13
N LEU A 55 2.27 -19.46 9.04
CA LEU A 55 1.20 -18.46 9.14
C LEU A 55 1.11 -17.83 10.54
N GLN A 56 1.35 -18.58 11.61
CA GLN A 56 1.37 -18.07 12.98
C GLN A 56 2.37 -16.93 13.15
N ARG A 57 3.54 -16.96 12.48
CA ARG A 57 4.53 -15.87 12.52
C ARG A 57 4.02 -14.56 11.92
N PHE A 58 2.99 -14.60 11.08
CA PHE A 58 2.38 -13.44 10.44
C PHE A 58 1.04 -13.04 11.09
N VAL A 59 0.70 -13.68 12.21
CA VAL A 59 -0.47 -13.35 13.03
C VAL A 59 0.03 -12.80 14.36
N SER A 60 -0.59 -11.72 14.81
CA SER A 60 -0.34 -11.11 16.12
C SER A 60 -0.96 -11.98 17.21
N GLU A 61 -0.47 -11.86 18.45
CA GLU A 61 -1.03 -12.54 19.64
C GLU A 61 -2.54 -12.40 19.77
N ARG A 62 -3.11 -11.29 19.29
CA ARG A 62 -4.57 -11.06 19.30
C ARG A 62 -5.33 -11.78 18.18
N GLY A 63 -4.67 -12.62 17.39
CA GLY A 63 -5.28 -13.26 16.22
C GLY A 63 -5.47 -12.30 15.02
N LYS A 64 -4.85 -11.11 15.02
CA LYS A 64 -4.91 -10.17 13.89
C LYS A 64 -3.78 -10.40 12.87
N ILE A 65 -4.05 -10.21 11.58
CA ILE A 65 -3.00 -10.34 10.55
C ILE A 65 -2.04 -9.14 10.66
N VAL A 66 -0.74 -9.43 10.75
CA VAL A 66 0.28 -8.39 10.86
C VAL A 66 0.44 -7.67 9.50
N PRO A 67 0.45 -6.32 9.47
CA PRO A 67 0.54 -5.56 8.23
C PRO A 67 1.93 -5.69 7.58
N SER A 68 1.98 -5.53 6.26
CA SER A 68 3.19 -5.66 5.44
C SER A 68 4.34 -4.72 5.86
N ARG A 69 4.02 -3.61 6.53
CA ARG A 69 5.02 -2.66 7.07
C ARG A 69 5.90 -3.24 8.18
N ILE A 70 5.39 -4.24 8.91
CA ILE A 70 6.12 -4.92 10.01
C ILE A 70 6.82 -6.15 9.45
N THR A 71 6.08 -6.98 8.70
CA THR A 71 6.57 -8.25 8.14
C THR A 71 7.47 -8.09 6.92
N ALA A 72 7.58 -6.86 6.39
CA ALA A 72 8.35 -6.51 5.20
C ALA A 72 7.99 -7.33 3.94
N VAL A 73 6.80 -7.94 3.89
CA VAL A 73 6.38 -8.79 2.76
C VAL A 73 5.94 -7.94 1.56
N SER A 74 6.30 -8.36 0.35
CA SER A 74 5.87 -7.72 -0.91
C SER A 74 4.35 -7.74 -1.03
N ALA A 75 3.76 -6.68 -1.58
CA ALA A 75 2.30 -6.53 -1.69
C ALA A 75 1.62 -7.69 -2.47
N LYS A 76 2.29 -8.31 -3.44
CA LYS A 76 1.77 -9.51 -4.14
C LYS A 76 1.68 -10.71 -3.19
N LYS A 77 2.75 -10.96 -2.45
CA LYS A 77 2.86 -12.08 -1.50
C LYS A 77 1.98 -11.87 -0.26
N GLN A 78 1.81 -10.63 0.19
CA GLN A 78 0.90 -10.29 1.29
C GLN A 78 -0.56 -10.60 0.95
N ARG A 79 -0.99 -10.41 -0.31
CA ARG A 79 -2.34 -10.79 -0.77
C ARG A 79 -2.53 -12.31 -0.72
N ALA A 80 -1.55 -13.08 -1.21
CA ALA A 80 -1.56 -14.54 -1.12
C ALA A 80 -1.56 -15.03 0.33
N LEU A 81 -0.73 -14.43 1.19
CA LEU A 81 -0.68 -14.70 2.63
C LEU A 81 -2.02 -14.42 3.31
N ALA A 82 -2.66 -13.29 3.02
CA ALA A 82 -3.97 -12.97 3.58
C ALA A 82 -5.04 -13.98 3.14
N GLN A 83 -5.01 -14.45 1.89
CA GLN A 83 -5.92 -15.51 1.42
C GLN A 83 -5.64 -16.84 2.13
N ALA A 84 -4.38 -17.23 2.27
CA ALA A 84 -3.99 -18.44 2.98
C ALA A 84 -4.42 -18.40 4.46
N ILE A 85 -4.22 -17.29 5.16
CA ILE A 85 -4.66 -17.11 6.55
C ILE A 85 -6.19 -17.18 6.64
N LYS A 86 -6.93 -16.55 5.72
CA LYS A 86 -8.40 -16.63 5.71
C LYS A 86 -8.90 -18.06 5.51
N ARG A 87 -8.29 -18.82 4.59
CA ARG A 87 -8.60 -20.24 4.37
C ARG A 87 -8.28 -21.08 5.60
N ALA A 88 -7.11 -20.88 6.21
CA ALA A 88 -6.71 -21.58 7.42
C ALA A 88 -7.68 -21.32 8.59
N ARG A 89 -8.19 -20.08 8.71
CA ARG A 89 -9.22 -19.74 9.72
C ARG A 89 -10.57 -20.38 9.45
N TYR A 90 -10.98 -20.48 8.18
CA TYR A 90 -12.21 -21.19 7.82
C TYR A 90 -12.15 -22.68 8.19
N LEU A 91 -10.97 -23.29 8.04
CA LEU A 91 -10.71 -24.68 8.41
C LEU A 91 -10.44 -24.89 9.91
N GLY A 92 -10.47 -23.85 10.74
CA GLY A 92 -10.22 -23.96 12.18
C GLY A 92 -8.75 -24.14 12.58
N LEU A 93 -7.79 -24.00 11.66
CA LEU A 93 -6.35 -24.11 11.95
C LEU A 93 -5.79 -22.87 12.68
N LEU A 94 -6.47 -21.72 12.56
CA LEU A 94 -6.07 -20.47 13.21
C LEU A 94 -7.30 -19.78 13.82
N PRO A 95 -7.19 -19.23 15.04
CA PRO A 95 -8.28 -18.50 15.67
C PRO A 95 -8.47 -17.10 15.07
N TYR A 96 -9.71 -16.63 15.07
CA TYR A 96 -10.06 -15.23 14.70
C TYR A 96 -9.75 -14.25 15.84
N VAL A 97 -9.93 -14.69 17.08
CA VAL A 97 -9.72 -13.93 18.30
C VAL A 97 -9.16 -14.89 19.34
N LEU A 98 -8.03 -14.55 19.94
CA LEU A 98 -7.54 -15.16 21.17
C LEU A 98 -8.05 -14.29 22.32
N LYS A 99 -8.75 -14.91 23.28
CA LYS A 99 -9.24 -14.23 24.48
C LYS A 99 -8.09 -13.96 25.44
#